data_AF-A0A528DXQ4-F1
#
_entry.id   AF-A0A528DXQ4-F1
#
_cell.length_a   1.000
_cell.length_b   1.000
_cell.length_c   1.000
_cell.angle_alpha   90.00
_cell.angle_beta   90.00
_cell.angle_gamma   90.00
#
_symmetry.space_group_name_H-M   'P 1'
#
loop_
_entity.id
_entity.type
_entity.pdbx_description
1 polymer ?
#
loop_
_entity_poly.entity_id
_entity_poly.type
_entity_poly.pdbx_seq_one_letter_code
_entity_poly.pdbx_strand_id
1 'polypeptide(L)'
;MLAWLYLLPPSEPASNETGAEAPVDRPRLWLRLRSLFDPTPASASGAGCGAWAACRQHRTRTCYRIDKLVYSSTLSLTGRRIIVSARLYSLLLIFILAASGAFSETLKLPDNLTGFSSPSGEGFLVESTAKEAYFPLASNFLTQKTQAYCGVASIVMVLNALNVPAPSVPEYEPYRTFTQDNVLNEHTEAILPRQVLDKQGMTLDQIGAILSTQPIKAEVRHASDASLEQFRTQASSFLSKPGHFVIVNYLRKAIGQEKGGHISPLAAYDEKADRFLILDVARYKYPPVWVKTVDLFGAMNTVDSDNQNRTRGYVLISSPSAE
;
A
#
# COMPACT_ATOMS: atom_id res chain seq x y z
N MET A 1 47.64 -40.35 -3.14
CA MET A 1 47.65 -40.90 -1.77
C MET A 1 46.49 -40.30 -1.02
N LEU A 2 45.51 -41.14 -0.63
CA LEU A 2 44.42 -40.95 0.36
C LEU A 2 43.33 -39.90 -0.01
N ALA A 3 42.12 -40.20 -0.51
CA ALA A 3 41.10 -41.22 -0.25
C ALA A 3 40.16 -40.93 0.96
N TRP A 4 38.91 -40.57 0.63
CA TRP A 4 37.61 -40.92 1.25
C TRP A 4 37.32 -40.67 2.74
N LEU A 5 36.17 -40.04 3.06
CA LEU A 5 34.95 -40.76 3.48
C LEU A 5 33.75 -39.81 3.73
N TYR A 6 32.63 -40.10 3.04
CA TYR A 6 31.26 -39.71 3.39
C TYR A 6 30.73 -40.64 4.50
N LEU A 7 29.96 -40.11 5.46
CA LEU A 7 29.03 -40.90 6.28
C LEU A 7 27.76 -40.09 6.59
N LEU A 8 26.66 -40.45 5.92
CA LEU A 8 25.28 -40.25 6.38
C LEU A 8 24.92 -41.35 7.40
N PRO A 9 24.06 -41.09 8.40
CA PRO A 9 23.39 -42.13 9.16
C PRO A 9 22.02 -42.51 8.56
N PRO A 10 21.47 -43.70 8.92
CA PRO A 10 20.48 -44.44 8.14
C PRO A 10 19.02 -44.09 8.47
N SER A 11 18.13 -44.60 7.62
CA SER A 11 16.67 -44.50 7.66
C SER A 11 15.97 -45.66 8.40
N GLU A 12 14.75 -45.37 8.88
CA GLU A 12 13.58 -46.22 9.22
C GLU A 12 13.47 -46.92 10.60
N PRO A 13 12.26 -47.28 11.10
CA PRO A 13 10.93 -47.28 10.46
C PRO A 13 9.78 -46.61 11.27
N ALA A 14 8.59 -46.60 10.65
CA ALA A 14 7.31 -46.11 11.19
C ALA A 14 6.74 -46.95 12.34
N SER A 15 6.09 -46.28 13.31
CA SER A 15 5.13 -46.88 14.23
C SER A 15 3.93 -45.95 14.42
N ASN A 16 2.74 -46.43 14.03
CA ASN A 16 1.46 -45.95 14.52
C ASN A 16 1.40 -46.18 16.03
N GLU A 17 1.00 -45.17 16.82
CA GLU A 17 -0.10 -45.33 17.77
C GLU A 17 -0.56 -43.99 18.33
N THR A 18 -1.86 -44.00 18.63
CA THR A 18 -2.74 -42.97 19.14
C THR A 18 -2.24 -42.24 20.39
N GLY A 19 -2.28 -40.91 20.35
CA GLY A 19 -2.13 -40.06 21.53
C GLY A 19 -2.82 -38.72 21.31
N ALA A 20 -3.99 -38.54 21.91
CA ALA A 20 -4.67 -37.26 21.96
C ALA A 20 -3.89 -36.29 22.86
N GLU A 21 -3.19 -35.32 22.25
CA GLU A 21 -2.61 -34.19 22.98
C GLU A 21 -3.67 -33.09 23.16
N ALA A 22 -3.86 -32.71 24.42
CA ALA A 22 -4.70 -31.62 24.86
C ALA A 22 -4.15 -30.26 24.39
N PRO A 23 -5.01 -29.24 24.14
CA PRO A 23 -4.54 -27.96 23.64
C PRO A 23 -3.73 -27.21 24.71
N VAL A 24 -2.49 -26.88 24.35
CA VAL A 24 -1.63 -25.96 25.11
C VAL A 24 -2.26 -24.57 25.08
N ASP A 25 -2.75 -24.14 26.25
CA ASP A 25 -3.28 -22.82 26.53
C ASP A 25 -2.15 -21.76 26.43
N ARG A 26 -2.14 -20.99 25.33
CA ARG A 26 -1.25 -19.83 25.20
C ARG A 26 -2.03 -18.57 25.59
N PRO A 27 -1.64 -17.86 26.67
CA PRO A 27 -2.33 -16.65 27.08
C PRO A 27 -2.21 -15.55 26.01
N ARG A 28 -3.37 -15.11 25.51
CA ARG A 28 -3.57 -13.97 24.60
C ARG A 28 -3.14 -12.67 25.30
N LEU A 29 -1.94 -12.20 24.99
CA LEU A 29 -1.45 -10.89 25.41
C LEU A 29 -1.79 -9.83 24.35
N TRP A 30 -3.08 -9.50 24.17
CA TRP A 30 -3.50 -8.32 23.41
C TRP A 30 -4.77 -7.72 24.00
N LEU A 31 -4.60 -7.00 25.11
CA LEU A 31 -5.55 -6.00 25.58
C LEU A 31 -4.76 -4.90 26.30
N ARG A 32 -4.65 -3.74 25.65
CA ARG A 32 -4.82 -2.38 26.21
C ARG A 32 -3.99 -1.39 25.41
N LEU A 33 -4.65 -0.70 24.48
CA LEU A 33 -4.40 0.72 24.17
C LEU A 33 -5.61 1.23 23.35
N ARG A 34 -6.75 1.33 24.03
CA ARG A 34 -7.89 2.17 23.63
C ARG A 34 -8.47 2.77 24.91
N SER A 35 -7.88 3.87 25.35
CA SER A 35 -8.50 4.77 26.34
C SER A 35 -7.83 6.14 26.35
N LEU A 36 -7.64 6.74 25.17
CA LEU A 36 -7.42 8.17 25.05
C LEU A 36 -8.21 8.61 23.83
N PHE A 37 -9.13 9.55 24.05
CA PHE A 37 -10.09 10.12 23.09
C PHE A 37 -11.38 9.32 22.88
N ASP A 38 -12.26 9.39 23.89
CA ASP A 38 -13.68 9.61 23.64
C ASP A 38 -14.24 10.56 24.73
N PRO A 39 -14.88 11.68 24.36
CA PRO A 39 -15.53 12.58 25.31
C PRO A 39 -16.97 12.11 25.56
N THR A 40 -17.25 11.54 26.73
CA THR A 40 -18.64 11.33 27.17
C THR A 40 -19.22 12.59 27.82
N PRO A 41 -20.47 12.97 27.50
CA PRO A 41 -21.12 14.14 28.07
C PRO A 41 -21.67 13.85 29.47
N ALA A 42 -21.38 14.74 30.42
CA ALA A 42 -22.00 14.72 31.74
C ALA A 42 -23.31 15.51 31.73
N SER A 43 -24.40 14.82 32.03
CA SER A 43 -25.69 15.37 32.43
C SER A 43 -25.61 16.07 33.79
N ALA A 44 -26.14 17.29 33.90
CA ALA A 44 -26.75 17.74 35.17
C ALA A 44 -27.73 18.90 34.93
N SER A 45 -28.96 18.63 35.32
CA SER A 45 -30.09 19.50 35.60
C SER A 45 -29.73 20.74 36.43
N GLY A 46 -30.22 21.91 36.02
CA GLY A 46 -30.27 23.12 36.82
C GLY A 46 -31.69 23.41 37.31
N ALA A 47 -31.87 23.50 38.63
CA ALA A 47 -32.98 24.19 39.26
C ALA A 47 -32.59 24.63 40.68
N GLY A 48 -32.89 25.89 41.01
CA GLY A 48 -33.27 26.26 42.38
C GLY A 48 -32.26 26.97 43.25
N CYS A 49 -32.34 28.31 43.23
CA CYS A 49 -32.47 29.23 44.36
C CYS A 49 -31.83 28.91 45.73
N GLY A 50 -31.10 29.92 46.22
CA GLY A 50 -31.30 30.48 47.57
C GLY A 50 -30.20 30.17 48.59
N ALA A 51 -29.39 31.15 49.01
CA ALA A 51 -29.68 32.14 50.06
C ALA A 51 -29.40 31.65 51.51
N TRP A 52 -28.36 32.26 52.12
CA TRP A 52 -28.14 32.59 53.54
C TRP A 52 -27.76 31.49 54.58
N ALA A 53 -26.58 31.70 55.20
CA ALA A 53 -26.20 31.55 56.64
C ALA A 53 -24.75 31.03 56.75
N ALA A 54 -23.71 31.86 56.93
CA ALA A 54 -23.27 32.60 58.13
C ALA A 54 -22.54 31.77 59.21
N CYS A 55 -21.29 32.16 59.47
CA CYS A 55 -20.43 31.95 60.67
C CYS A 55 -19.89 30.52 60.93
N ARG A 56 -18.62 30.28 61.34
CA ARG A 56 -17.64 31.16 61.99
C ARG A 56 -16.22 30.52 61.94
N GLN A 57 -15.20 31.40 61.87
CA GLN A 57 -13.85 31.30 62.47
C GLN A 57 -12.90 30.14 62.11
N HIS A 58 -11.78 30.44 61.42
CA HIS A 58 -10.51 30.80 62.08
C HIS A 58 -9.44 31.30 61.08
N ARG A 59 -8.64 32.28 61.55
CA ARG A 59 -7.41 32.84 60.95
C ARG A 59 -6.46 31.71 60.52
N THR A 60 -5.77 31.82 59.38
CA THR A 60 -4.46 32.50 59.27
C THR A 60 -4.21 33.04 57.87
N ARG A 61 -3.63 34.25 57.80
CA ARG A 61 -3.18 34.92 56.58
C ARG A 61 -1.81 34.40 56.17
N THR A 62 -1.65 34.06 54.89
CA THR A 62 -0.35 34.19 54.21
C THR A 62 -0.59 34.87 52.87
N CYS A 63 -0.46 36.20 52.86
CA CYS A 63 -0.29 36.97 51.65
C CYS A 63 1.13 36.69 51.12
N TYR A 64 1.25 36.11 49.93
CA TYR A 64 2.44 36.32 49.10
C TYR A 64 2.09 37.28 47.97
N ARG A 65 2.84 38.38 48.01
CA ARG A 65 2.89 39.50 47.09
C ARG A 65 3.35 38.98 45.72
N ILE A 66 2.55 39.18 44.67
CA ILE A 66 3.05 39.01 43.31
C ILE A 66 3.92 40.24 43.05
N ASP A 67 5.22 40.05 43.27
CA ASP A 67 6.21 41.05 42.91
C ASP A 67 6.18 41.26 41.40
N LYS A 68 6.22 42.54 41.02
CA LYS A 68 6.48 43.00 39.67
C LYS A 68 7.79 42.38 39.19
N LEU A 69 7.74 41.34 38.37
CA LEU A 69 8.87 40.99 37.51
C LEU A 69 8.91 42.00 36.37
N VAL A 70 9.62 43.09 36.63
CA VAL A 70 10.20 43.96 35.61
C VAL A 70 11.29 43.13 34.93
N TYR A 71 10.95 42.53 33.77
CA TYR A 71 11.97 41.95 32.90
C TYR A 71 12.66 43.10 32.15
N SER A 72 13.67 43.68 32.81
CA SER A 72 14.62 44.60 32.19
C SER A 72 15.69 43.78 31.49
N SER A 73 15.47 43.44 30.23
CA SER A 73 16.56 43.10 29.31
C SER A 73 16.82 44.32 28.42
N THR A 74 17.66 45.21 28.93
CA THR A 74 18.31 46.26 28.14
C THR A 74 19.35 45.61 27.23
N LEU A 75 18.97 45.23 26.01
CA LEU A 75 19.91 45.15 24.90
C LEU A 75 19.96 46.51 24.22
N SER A 76 21.11 47.17 24.37
CA SER A 76 21.42 48.47 23.80
C SER A 76 21.63 48.37 22.28
N LEU A 77 20.70 49.01 21.55
CA LEU A 77 20.91 49.88 20.38
C LEU A 77 21.94 49.45 19.31
N THR A 78 21.44 48.71 18.32
CA THR A 78 21.39 49.25 16.95
C THR A 78 19.92 49.52 16.62
N GLY A 79 19.51 50.79 16.70
CA GLY A 79 18.12 51.21 16.59
C GLY A 79 17.59 51.16 15.16
N ARG A 80 16.82 50.11 14.84
CA ARG A 80 15.68 50.20 13.91
C ARG A 80 14.48 49.55 14.57
N ARG A 81 13.59 50.36 15.13
CA ARG A 81 12.23 49.91 15.49
C ARG A 81 11.50 49.62 14.18
N ILE A 82 11.38 48.34 13.81
CA ILE A 82 10.55 47.93 12.69
C ILE A 82 9.10 48.09 13.15
N ILE A 83 8.47 49.21 12.80
CA ILE A 83 7.02 49.37 12.93
C ILE A 83 6.40 48.52 11.83
N VAL A 84 6.12 47.25 12.14
CA VAL A 84 5.31 46.41 11.27
C VAL A 84 3.90 47.01 11.30
N SER A 85 3.52 47.72 10.24
CA SER A 85 2.20 48.35 10.17
C SER A 85 1.09 47.29 10.36
N ALA A 86 -0.05 47.66 10.93
CA ALA A 86 -1.20 46.76 11.08
C ALA A 86 -1.59 46.08 9.75
N ARG A 87 -1.33 46.76 8.61
CA ARG A 87 -1.50 46.21 7.26
C ARG A 87 -0.59 45.02 6.95
N LEU A 88 0.65 45.00 7.44
CA LEU A 88 1.54 43.85 7.30
C LEU A 88 1.07 42.66 8.14
N TYR A 89 0.56 42.88 9.36
CA TYR A 89 -0.06 41.82 10.16
C TYR A 89 -1.31 41.26 9.48
N SER A 90 -2.16 42.12 8.91
CA SER A 90 -3.34 41.69 8.14
C SER A 90 -2.97 40.92 6.88
N LEU A 91 -1.94 41.36 6.12
CA LEU A 91 -1.44 40.64 4.95
C LEU A 91 -0.83 39.28 5.31
N LEU A 92 -0.08 39.21 6.42
CA LEU A 92 0.47 37.95 6.93
C LEU A 92 -0.65 36.99 7.38
N LEU A 93 -1.69 37.49 8.05
CA LEU A 93 -2.86 36.69 8.43
C LEU A 93 -3.63 36.17 7.20
N ILE A 94 -3.80 37.00 6.17
CA ILE A 94 -4.42 36.59 4.90
C ILE A 94 -3.56 35.54 4.20
N PHE A 95 -2.23 35.68 4.22
CA PHE A 95 -1.31 34.69 3.64
C PHE A 95 -1.32 33.35 4.39
N ILE A 96 -1.45 33.39 5.72
CA ILE A 96 -1.59 32.20 6.59
C ILE A 96 -2.98 31.55 6.43
N LEU A 97 -4.04 32.33 6.22
CA LEU A 97 -5.40 31.83 5.94
C LEU A 97 -5.57 31.34 4.49
N ALA A 98 -4.79 31.86 3.54
CA ALA A 98 -4.77 31.43 2.14
C ALA A 98 -3.90 30.19 1.89
N ALA A 99 -3.15 29.71 2.90
CA ALA A 99 -2.56 28.38 2.91
C ALA A 99 -3.67 27.32 3.09
N SER A 100 -4.60 27.27 2.14
CA SER A 100 -5.50 26.14 1.95
C SER A 100 -4.60 24.91 1.76
N GLY A 101 -4.79 23.91 2.62
CA GLY A 101 -3.84 22.81 2.78
C GLY A 101 -3.47 22.15 1.46
N ALA A 102 -2.17 22.04 1.20
CA ALA A 102 -1.63 21.20 0.13
C ALA A 102 -1.83 19.72 0.52
N PHE A 103 -3.05 19.21 0.36
CA PHE A 103 -3.33 17.79 0.49
C PHE A 103 -2.95 17.07 -0.81
N SER A 104 -2.46 15.84 -0.69
CA SER A 104 -2.27 14.98 -1.85
C SER A 104 -3.64 14.65 -2.45
N GLU A 105 -3.97 15.24 -3.60
CA GLU A 105 -5.25 15.03 -4.26
C GLU A 105 -5.21 13.77 -5.14
N THR A 106 -5.97 12.75 -4.74
CA THR A 106 -6.34 11.65 -5.66
C THR A 106 -7.70 11.95 -6.27
N LEU A 107 -7.98 11.35 -7.42
CA LEU A 107 -9.27 11.50 -8.08
C LEU A 107 -10.36 10.76 -7.31
N LYS A 108 -11.58 11.29 -7.36
CA LYS A 108 -12.76 10.63 -6.80
C LYS A 108 -12.93 9.25 -7.45
N LEU A 109 -13.15 8.23 -6.62
CA LEU A 109 -13.45 6.89 -7.11
C LEU A 109 -14.87 6.81 -7.70
N PRO A 110 -15.05 6.12 -8.83
CA PRO A 110 -16.36 5.72 -9.34
C PRO A 110 -17.13 4.84 -8.33
N ASP A 111 -18.46 4.92 -8.34
CA ASP A 111 -19.32 4.24 -7.37
C ASP A 111 -19.25 2.70 -7.44
N ASN A 112 -18.80 2.13 -8.57
CA ASN A 112 -18.59 0.68 -8.69
C ASN A 112 -17.30 0.18 -7.99
N LEU A 113 -16.37 1.08 -7.67
CA LEU A 113 -15.12 0.78 -6.99
C LEU A 113 -15.20 1.08 -5.49
N THR A 114 -14.58 0.23 -4.68
CA THR A 114 -14.46 0.47 -3.23
C THR A 114 -13.02 0.80 -2.90
N GLY A 115 -12.77 1.98 -2.33
CA GLY A 115 -11.43 2.38 -1.92
C GLY A 115 -10.91 1.48 -0.79
N PHE A 116 -9.61 1.14 -0.86
CA PHE A 116 -8.98 0.25 0.12
C PHE A 116 -9.10 0.75 1.58
N SER A 117 -8.89 2.05 1.81
CA SER A 117 -8.98 2.69 3.14
C SER A 117 -10.40 3.08 3.56
N SER A 118 -11.43 2.52 2.91
CA SER A 118 -12.82 2.66 3.38
C SER A 118 -13.16 1.54 4.37
N PRO A 119 -14.14 1.71 5.27
CA PRO A 119 -14.52 0.65 6.21
C PRO A 119 -14.85 -0.68 5.51
N SER A 120 -15.53 -0.64 4.36
CA SER A 120 -15.81 -1.85 3.56
C SER A 120 -14.54 -2.42 2.92
N GLY A 121 -13.65 -1.57 2.41
CA GLY A 121 -12.39 -2.00 1.79
C GLY A 121 -11.43 -2.66 2.78
N GLU A 122 -11.36 -2.16 4.02
CA GLU A 122 -10.63 -2.79 5.12
C GLU A 122 -11.26 -4.14 5.49
N GLY A 123 -12.60 -4.19 5.59
CA GLY A 123 -13.35 -5.42 5.84
C GLY A 123 -13.05 -6.51 4.82
N PHE A 124 -13.05 -6.19 3.52
CA PHE A 124 -12.71 -7.15 2.46
C PHE A 124 -11.31 -7.74 2.64
N LEU A 125 -10.31 -6.95 3.04
CA LEU A 125 -8.97 -7.49 3.27
C LEU A 125 -8.93 -8.40 4.52
N VAL A 126 -9.59 -7.99 5.60
CA VAL A 126 -9.62 -8.75 6.86
C VAL A 126 -10.30 -10.11 6.66
N GLU A 127 -11.38 -10.15 5.89
CA GLU A 127 -12.21 -11.34 5.68
C GLU A 127 -11.70 -12.27 4.56
N SER A 128 -11.04 -11.73 3.53
CA SER A 128 -10.51 -12.48 2.38
C SER A 128 -9.64 -13.66 2.81
N THR A 129 -9.80 -14.84 2.19
CA THR A 129 -8.87 -15.96 2.40
C THR A 129 -7.71 -15.99 1.40
N ALA A 130 -7.91 -15.41 0.21
CA ALA A 130 -6.90 -15.25 -0.82
C ALA A 130 -6.16 -13.90 -0.72
N LYS A 131 -5.26 -13.75 0.26
CA LYS A 131 -4.53 -12.49 0.54
C LYS A 131 -3.04 -12.63 0.88
N GLU A 132 -2.44 -13.79 0.62
CA GLU A 132 -1.02 -14.04 0.92
C GLU A 132 -0.10 -13.09 0.15
N ALA A 133 -0.47 -12.72 -1.07
CA ALA A 133 0.29 -11.76 -1.88
C ALA A 133 0.28 -10.33 -1.31
N TYR A 134 -0.72 -9.95 -0.49
CA TYR A 134 -0.87 -8.58 -0.01
C TYR A 134 0.32 -8.12 0.84
N PHE A 135 0.74 -8.90 1.83
CA PHE A 135 1.78 -8.49 2.78
C PHE A 135 3.14 -8.21 2.12
N PRO A 136 3.69 -9.11 1.28
CA PRO A 136 4.96 -8.83 0.62
C PRO A 136 4.83 -7.73 -0.45
N LEU A 137 3.70 -7.61 -1.16
CA LEU A 137 3.50 -6.51 -2.11
C LEU A 137 3.36 -5.16 -1.41
N ALA A 138 2.63 -5.08 -0.30
CA ALA A 138 2.48 -3.87 0.51
C ALA A 138 3.84 -3.39 1.04
N SER A 139 4.70 -4.32 1.44
CA SER A 139 6.07 -4.03 1.90
C SER A 139 6.97 -3.47 0.79
N ASN A 140 6.63 -3.73 -0.47
CA ASN A 140 7.35 -3.28 -1.66
C ASN A 140 6.59 -2.21 -2.46
N PHE A 141 5.49 -1.66 -1.92
CA PHE A 141 4.60 -0.81 -2.68
C PHE A 141 5.21 0.55 -2.98
N LEU A 142 5.32 0.87 -4.27
CA LEU A 142 6.01 2.06 -4.76
C LEU A 142 5.17 2.83 -5.77
N THR A 143 5.53 4.09 -6.00
CA THR A 143 4.89 4.96 -6.98
C THR A 143 5.61 4.85 -8.32
N GLN A 144 4.86 4.68 -9.42
CA GLN A 144 5.46 4.70 -10.76
C GLN A 144 6.22 6.01 -11.02
N LYS A 145 7.45 5.92 -11.54
CA LYS A 145 8.37 7.06 -11.71
C LYS A 145 7.87 8.06 -12.74
N THR A 146 7.26 7.58 -13.82
CA THR A 146 6.64 8.38 -14.88
C THR A 146 5.24 7.84 -15.19
N GLN A 147 4.43 8.55 -15.97
CA GLN A 147 3.08 8.09 -16.33
C GLN A 147 3.08 6.81 -17.20
N ALA A 148 4.20 6.48 -17.87
CA ALA A 148 4.33 5.27 -18.68
C ALA A 148 4.88 4.05 -17.89
N TYR A 149 5.39 4.27 -16.68
CA TYR A 149 6.13 3.25 -15.91
C TYR A 149 5.26 2.33 -15.04
N CYS A 150 3.95 2.28 -15.26
CA CYS A 150 3.08 1.41 -14.46
C CYS A 150 3.49 -0.08 -14.54
N GLY A 151 3.89 -0.56 -15.72
CA GLY A 151 4.44 -1.91 -15.91
C GLY A 151 5.75 -2.13 -15.14
N VAL A 152 6.70 -1.20 -15.27
CA VAL A 152 8.00 -1.24 -14.58
C VAL A 152 7.83 -1.30 -13.06
N ALA A 153 7.00 -0.42 -12.50
CA ALA A 153 6.71 -0.39 -11.07
C ALA A 153 6.11 -1.71 -10.57
N SER A 154 5.18 -2.27 -11.34
CA SER A 154 4.52 -3.55 -11.02
C SER A 154 5.50 -4.72 -11.02
N ILE A 155 6.40 -4.77 -12.00
CA ILE A 155 7.46 -5.79 -12.08
C ILE A 155 8.39 -5.67 -10.88
N VAL A 156 8.87 -4.47 -10.57
CA VAL A 156 9.76 -4.24 -9.41
C VAL A 156 9.12 -4.70 -8.10
N MET A 157 7.85 -4.37 -7.88
CA MET A 157 7.11 -4.83 -6.70
C MET A 157 7.13 -6.35 -6.58
N VAL A 158 6.81 -7.06 -7.67
CA VAL A 158 6.73 -8.53 -7.66
C VAL A 158 8.11 -9.19 -7.53
N LEU A 159 9.14 -8.69 -8.23
CA LEU A 159 10.49 -9.25 -8.13
C LEU A 159 11.07 -9.11 -6.73
N ASN A 160 10.88 -7.95 -6.08
CA ASN A 160 11.30 -7.76 -4.70
C ASN A 160 10.45 -8.60 -3.72
N ALA A 161 9.14 -8.70 -3.94
CA ALA A 161 8.26 -9.55 -3.13
C ALA A 161 8.63 -11.04 -3.21
N LEU A 162 9.18 -11.49 -4.35
CA LEU A 162 9.73 -12.83 -4.55
C LEU A 162 11.15 -13.01 -4.02
N ASN A 163 11.83 -11.95 -3.58
CA ASN A 163 13.25 -11.95 -3.22
C ASN A 163 14.16 -12.48 -4.34
N VAL A 164 13.84 -12.14 -5.60
CA VAL A 164 14.70 -12.48 -6.74
C VAL A 164 16.08 -11.84 -6.56
N PRO A 165 17.20 -12.52 -6.88
CA PRO A 165 18.53 -11.94 -6.80
C PRO A 165 18.63 -10.63 -7.60
N ALA A 166 18.86 -9.53 -6.91
CA ALA A 166 18.84 -8.19 -7.50
C ALA A 166 20.26 -7.63 -7.76
N PRO A 167 20.40 -6.69 -8.72
CA PRO A 167 21.59 -5.87 -8.85
C PRO A 167 21.89 -5.06 -7.58
N SER A 168 23.13 -4.63 -7.39
CA SER A 168 23.43 -3.65 -6.35
C SER A 168 22.91 -2.27 -6.75
N VAL A 169 22.61 -1.45 -5.75
CA VAL A 169 22.19 -0.07 -5.92
C VAL A 169 23.26 0.78 -5.24
N PRO A 170 24.03 1.60 -5.97
CA PRO A 170 25.14 2.37 -5.40
C PRO A 170 24.75 3.19 -4.16
N GLU A 171 23.54 3.73 -4.15
CA GLU A 171 22.99 4.53 -3.05
C GLU A 171 22.66 3.71 -1.80
N TYR A 172 22.49 2.38 -1.94
CA TYR A 172 22.05 1.48 -0.87
C TYR A 172 23.10 0.42 -0.51
N GLU A 173 24.35 0.52 -0.97
CA GLU A 173 25.39 -0.44 -0.63
C GLU A 173 25.48 -0.68 0.90
N PRO A 174 25.62 -1.94 1.37
CA PRO A 174 25.84 -3.19 0.61
C PRO A 174 24.55 -3.91 0.15
N TYR A 175 23.38 -3.26 0.28
CA TYR A 175 22.09 -3.88 0.02
C TYR A 175 21.75 -3.95 -1.48
N ARG A 176 20.96 -4.97 -1.85
CA ARG A 176 20.53 -5.25 -3.24
C ARG A 176 19.01 -5.24 -3.31
N THR A 177 18.47 -4.57 -4.32
CA THR A 177 17.02 -4.52 -4.57
C THR A 177 16.73 -4.08 -6.00
N PHE A 178 15.61 -4.52 -6.55
CA PHE A 178 15.12 -3.97 -7.81
C PHE A 178 14.57 -2.56 -7.59
N THR A 179 14.89 -1.68 -8.53
CA THR A 179 14.36 -0.33 -8.65
C THR A 179 13.81 -0.14 -10.06
N GLN A 180 13.01 0.91 -10.27
CA GLN A 180 12.50 1.23 -11.61
C GLN A 180 13.59 1.61 -12.61
N ASP A 181 14.81 1.88 -12.14
CA ASP A 181 15.95 2.24 -12.97
C ASP A 181 16.82 1.04 -13.33
N ASN A 182 17.06 0.12 -12.37
CA ASN A 182 17.97 -1.02 -12.56
C ASN A 182 17.28 -2.28 -13.12
N VAL A 183 15.94 -2.38 -13.00
CA VAL A 183 15.18 -3.49 -13.63
C VAL A 183 15.23 -3.39 -15.15
N LEU A 184 15.42 -2.18 -15.66
CA LEU A 184 15.63 -1.91 -17.07
C LEU A 184 17.14 -2.04 -17.38
N ASN A 185 17.52 -3.03 -18.16
CA ASN A 185 18.90 -3.36 -18.53
C ASN A 185 18.98 -3.80 -20.01
N GLU A 186 20.15 -4.25 -20.46
CA GLU A 186 20.38 -4.67 -21.85
C GLU A 186 19.43 -5.78 -22.32
N HIS A 187 19.08 -6.74 -21.43
CA HIS A 187 18.14 -7.81 -21.77
C HIS A 187 16.71 -7.28 -21.95
N THR A 188 16.28 -6.35 -21.10
CA THR A 188 14.95 -5.74 -21.25
C THR A 188 14.90 -4.77 -22.43
N GLU A 189 16.00 -4.09 -22.75
CA GLU A 189 16.10 -3.17 -23.89
C GLU A 189 15.89 -3.90 -25.22
N ALA A 190 16.33 -5.16 -25.32
CA ALA A 190 16.10 -6.03 -26.48
C ALA A 190 14.61 -6.41 -26.68
N ILE A 191 13.80 -6.34 -25.62
CA ILE A 191 12.36 -6.67 -25.63
C ILE A 191 11.52 -5.41 -25.89
N LEU A 192 11.80 -4.36 -25.12
CA LEU A 192 11.12 -3.08 -25.19
C LEU A 192 12.16 -1.97 -24.95
N PRO A 193 12.59 -1.28 -26.01
CA PRO A 193 13.51 -0.17 -25.87
C PRO A 193 12.93 0.93 -24.98
N ARG A 194 13.75 1.52 -24.10
CA ARG A 194 13.31 2.59 -23.17
C ARG A 194 12.62 3.74 -23.87
N GLN A 195 13.10 4.13 -25.06
CA GLN A 195 12.50 5.20 -25.86
C GLN A 195 11.06 4.89 -26.30
N VAL A 196 10.73 3.62 -26.48
CA VAL A 196 9.36 3.17 -26.80
C VAL A 196 8.54 3.11 -25.52
N LEU A 197 9.07 2.51 -24.46
CA LEU A 197 8.45 2.45 -23.13
C LEU A 197 8.00 3.84 -22.66
N ASP A 198 8.87 4.86 -22.77
CA ASP A 198 8.59 6.23 -22.32
C ASP A 198 7.39 6.88 -23.03
N LYS A 199 7.03 6.42 -24.23
CA LYS A 199 5.95 6.99 -25.04
C LYS A 199 4.62 6.28 -24.83
N GLN A 200 4.64 4.94 -24.78
CA GLN A 200 3.42 4.13 -24.83
C GLN A 200 3.25 3.17 -23.65
N GLY A 201 4.25 3.04 -22.78
CA GLY A 201 4.24 2.05 -21.71
C GLY A 201 4.57 0.64 -22.22
N MET A 202 3.92 -0.37 -21.63
CA MET A 202 4.14 -1.78 -21.94
C MET A 202 2.83 -2.47 -22.32
N THR A 203 2.91 -3.40 -23.27
CA THR A 203 1.83 -4.35 -23.56
C THR A 203 1.88 -5.54 -22.61
N LEU A 204 0.80 -6.33 -22.55
CA LEU A 204 0.76 -7.56 -21.75
C LEU A 204 1.88 -8.55 -22.13
N ASP A 205 2.13 -8.74 -23.42
CA ASP A 205 3.17 -9.65 -23.92
C ASP A 205 4.57 -9.18 -23.52
N GLN A 206 4.83 -7.86 -23.57
CA GLN A 206 6.12 -7.30 -23.14
C GLN A 206 6.34 -7.44 -21.63
N ILE A 207 5.29 -7.32 -20.80
CA ILE A 207 5.40 -7.59 -19.35
C ILE A 207 5.85 -9.04 -19.13
N GLY A 208 5.17 -9.99 -19.79
CA GLY A 208 5.51 -11.40 -19.73
C GLY A 208 6.95 -11.67 -20.17
N ALA A 209 7.35 -11.15 -21.32
CA ALA A 209 8.69 -11.31 -21.86
C ALA A 209 9.77 -10.73 -20.92
N ILE A 210 9.56 -9.56 -20.33
CA ILE A 210 10.50 -8.99 -19.35
C ILE A 210 10.60 -9.86 -18.10
N LEU A 211 9.47 -10.33 -17.55
CA LEU A 211 9.48 -11.22 -16.40
C LEU A 211 10.21 -12.54 -16.68
N SER A 212 10.09 -13.06 -17.91
CA SER A 212 10.80 -14.27 -18.35
C SER A 212 12.33 -14.10 -18.48
N THR A 213 12.87 -12.87 -18.37
CA THR A 213 14.32 -12.65 -18.25
C THR A 213 14.86 -12.96 -16.86
N GLN A 214 13.98 -13.13 -15.88
CA GLN A 214 14.31 -13.40 -14.48
C GLN A 214 14.15 -14.89 -14.17
N PRO A 215 14.81 -15.42 -13.12
CA PRO A 215 14.70 -16.83 -12.72
C PRO A 215 13.37 -17.11 -11.99
N ILE A 216 12.25 -16.83 -12.66
CA ILE A 216 10.87 -17.01 -12.18
C ILE A 216 10.01 -17.62 -13.28
N LYS A 217 8.86 -18.17 -12.91
CA LYS A 217 7.84 -18.59 -13.87
C LYS A 217 6.87 -17.44 -14.11
N ALA A 218 6.60 -17.12 -15.37
CA ALA A 218 5.62 -16.11 -15.77
C ALA A 218 4.75 -16.66 -16.91
N GLU A 219 3.44 -16.74 -16.69
CA GLU A 219 2.47 -17.22 -17.67
C GLU A 219 1.53 -16.08 -18.07
N VAL A 220 1.60 -15.68 -19.34
CA VAL A 220 0.72 -14.66 -19.91
C VAL A 220 -0.62 -15.28 -20.29
N ARG A 221 -1.71 -14.63 -19.87
CA ARG A 221 -3.09 -15.01 -20.21
C ARG A 221 -3.81 -13.79 -20.77
N HIS A 222 -4.04 -13.79 -22.08
CA HIS A 222 -4.93 -12.82 -22.69
C HIS A 222 -6.37 -13.12 -22.29
N ALA A 223 -7.16 -12.06 -22.05
CA ALA A 223 -8.57 -12.21 -21.71
C ALA A 223 -9.38 -12.90 -22.82
N SER A 224 -8.96 -12.82 -24.09
CA SER A 224 -9.56 -13.59 -25.20
C SER A 224 -9.39 -15.10 -25.08
N ASP A 225 -8.36 -15.55 -24.35
CA ASP A 225 -7.95 -16.95 -24.28
C ASP A 225 -8.41 -17.62 -22.97
N ALA A 226 -9.15 -16.88 -22.14
CA ALA A 226 -9.64 -17.32 -20.84
C ALA A 226 -11.11 -16.92 -20.65
N SER A 227 -11.82 -17.62 -19.76
CA SER A 227 -13.14 -17.20 -19.29
C SER A 227 -13.03 -16.37 -17.99
N LEU A 228 -14.10 -15.64 -17.68
CA LEU A 228 -14.25 -14.95 -16.38
C LEU A 228 -14.00 -15.91 -15.21
N GLU A 229 -14.53 -17.13 -15.28
CA GLU A 229 -14.38 -18.14 -14.23
C GLU A 229 -12.95 -18.64 -14.14
N GLN A 230 -12.29 -18.92 -15.27
CA GLN A 230 -10.89 -19.32 -15.28
C GLN A 230 -10.00 -18.23 -14.66
N PHE A 231 -10.22 -16.96 -15.00
CA PHE A 231 -9.53 -15.84 -14.36
C PHE A 231 -9.77 -15.82 -12.85
N ARG A 232 -11.03 -15.88 -12.42
CA ARG A 232 -11.41 -15.86 -10.99
C ARG A 232 -10.72 -16.97 -10.21
N THR A 233 -10.79 -18.21 -10.69
CA THR A 233 -10.22 -19.37 -10.00
C THR A 233 -8.69 -19.32 -9.98
N GLN A 234 -8.06 -19.00 -11.11
CA GLN A 234 -6.59 -18.96 -11.20
C GLN A 234 -6.00 -17.83 -10.37
N ALA A 235 -6.53 -16.61 -10.53
CA ALA A 235 -6.01 -15.45 -9.83
C ALA A 235 -6.22 -15.58 -8.31
N SER A 236 -7.41 -15.99 -7.84
CA SER A 236 -7.63 -16.21 -6.41
C SER A 236 -6.75 -17.32 -5.84
N SER A 237 -6.54 -18.41 -6.57
CA SER A 237 -5.61 -19.47 -6.16
C SER A 237 -4.15 -19.02 -6.10
N PHE A 238 -3.71 -18.09 -6.94
CA PHE A 238 -2.36 -17.52 -6.86
C PHE A 238 -2.24 -16.60 -5.65
N LEU A 239 -3.25 -15.74 -5.42
CA LEU A 239 -3.25 -14.81 -4.29
C LEU A 239 -3.37 -15.49 -2.92
N SER A 240 -3.80 -16.75 -2.86
CA SER A 240 -3.85 -17.56 -1.63
C SER A 240 -2.58 -18.35 -1.32
N LYS A 241 -1.54 -18.26 -2.15
CA LYS A 241 -0.30 -19.04 -2.00
C LYS A 241 0.92 -18.12 -1.80
N PRO A 242 1.80 -18.42 -0.83
CA PRO A 242 3.10 -17.76 -0.75
C PRO A 242 3.91 -17.95 -2.04
N GLY A 243 4.69 -16.92 -2.41
CA GLY A 243 5.55 -16.97 -3.60
C GLY A 243 4.79 -16.96 -4.94
N HIS A 244 3.50 -16.63 -4.93
CA HIS A 244 2.65 -16.52 -6.11
C HIS A 244 2.07 -15.11 -6.20
N PHE A 245 2.06 -14.54 -7.41
CA PHE A 245 1.63 -13.17 -7.67
C PHE A 245 0.86 -13.08 -8.99
N VAL A 246 0.04 -12.04 -9.11
CA VAL A 246 -0.72 -11.74 -10.32
C VAL A 246 -0.51 -10.28 -10.69
N ILE A 247 -0.14 -10.01 -11.93
CA ILE A 247 -0.15 -8.65 -12.51
C ILE A 247 -1.29 -8.59 -13.52
N VAL A 248 -2.11 -7.54 -13.46
CA VAL A 248 -3.17 -7.30 -14.44
C VAL A 248 -2.81 -6.15 -15.36
N ASN A 249 -3.16 -6.28 -16.63
CA ASN A 249 -3.20 -5.21 -17.61
C ASN A 249 -4.66 -4.98 -18.01
N TYR A 250 -5.18 -3.78 -17.79
CA TYR A 250 -6.60 -3.49 -17.96
C TYR A 250 -6.84 -2.06 -18.47
N LEU A 251 -7.99 -1.82 -19.10
CA LEU A 251 -8.41 -0.49 -19.52
C LEU A 251 -9.13 0.23 -18.38
N ARG A 252 -8.54 1.30 -17.83
CA ARG A 252 -9.14 2.06 -16.71
C ARG A 252 -10.54 2.58 -17.00
N LYS A 253 -10.76 3.04 -18.24
CA LYS A 253 -12.07 3.56 -18.68
C LYS A 253 -13.20 2.53 -18.51
N ALA A 254 -12.90 1.24 -18.67
CA ALA A 254 -13.89 0.18 -18.55
C ALA A 254 -14.35 -0.05 -17.09
N ILE A 255 -13.57 0.38 -16.09
CA ILE A 255 -13.96 0.32 -14.67
C ILE A 255 -14.36 1.69 -14.10
N GLY A 256 -14.57 2.69 -14.97
CA GLY A 256 -14.98 4.05 -14.61
C GLY A 256 -13.84 5.00 -14.22
N GLN A 257 -12.59 4.52 -14.15
CA GLN A 257 -11.43 5.38 -13.91
C GLN A 257 -11.06 6.19 -15.17
N GLU A 258 -10.26 7.24 -15.00
CA GLU A 258 -9.75 8.03 -16.10
C GLU A 258 -8.93 7.22 -17.13
N LYS A 259 -9.00 7.68 -18.39
CA LYS A 259 -8.52 7.03 -19.62
C LYS A 259 -7.17 6.29 -19.55
N GLY A 260 -7.03 5.31 -20.44
CA GLY A 260 -5.77 4.61 -20.75
C GLY A 260 -5.73 3.16 -20.29
N GLY A 261 -4.83 2.38 -20.89
CA GLY A 261 -4.41 1.10 -20.33
C GLY A 261 -3.59 1.33 -19.05
N HIS A 262 -3.65 0.40 -18.12
CA HIS A 262 -2.89 0.44 -16.88
C HIS A 262 -2.42 -0.95 -16.48
N ILE A 263 -1.37 -1.00 -15.67
CA ILE A 263 -0.78 -2.23 -15.17
C ILE A 263 -0.56 -2.07 -13.67
N SER A 264 -0.99 -3.06 -12.88
CA SER A 264 -0.75 -3.10 -11.44
C SER A 264 -0.86 -4.53 -10.89
N PRO A 265 -0.21 -4.86 -9.76
CA PRO A 265 -0.39 -6.14 -9.09
C PRO A 265 -1.78 -6.26 -8.45
N LEU A 266 -2.31 -7.48 -8.42
CA LEU A 266 -3.40 -7.86 -7.53
C LEU A 266 -2.81 -8.33 -6.19
N ALA A 267 -3.43 -7.94 -5.09
CA ALA A 267 -2.94 -8.27 -3.75
C ALA A 267 -3.85 -9.20 -2.96
N ALA A 268 -5.17 -9.15 -3.21
CA ALA A 268 -6.12 -9.99 -2.51
C ALA A 268 -7.39 -10.21 -3.34
N TYR A 269 -8.15 -11.24 -2.99
CA TYR A 269 -9.48 -11.54 -3.51
C TYR A 269 -10.45 -11.78 -2.36
N ASP A 270 -11.54 -11.03 -2.32
CA ASP A 270 -12.63 -11.24 -1.36
C ASP A 270 -13.73 -12.09 -2.00
N GLU A 271 -13.91 -13.30 -1.48
CA GLU A 271 -14.81 -14.31 -2.05
C GLU A 271 -16.28 -13.91 -1.92
N LYS A 272 -16.66 -13.20 -0.85
CA LYS A 272 -18.05 -12.82 -0.57
C LYS A 272 -18.54 -11.70 -1.46
N ALA A 273 -17.69 -10.70 -1.70
CA ALA A 273 -17.98 -9.55 -2.54
C ALA A 273 -17.65 -9.78 -4.02
N ASP A 274 -16.97 -10.88 -4.36
CA ASP A 274 -16.41 -11.18 -5.69
C ASP A 274 -15.57 -10.00 -6.21
N ARG A 275 -14.59 -9.58 -5.41
CA ARG A 275 -13.73 -8.41 -5.69
C ARG A 275 -12.25 -8.72 -5.56
N PHE A 276 -11.47 -8.16 -6.48
CA PHE A 276 -10.01 -8.15 -6.41
C PHE A 276 -9.49 -6.79 -5.93
N LEU A 277 -8.46 -6.81 -5.09
CA LEU A 277 -7.71 -5.63 -4.67
C LEU A 277 -6.57 -5.35 -5.64
N ILE A 278 -6.63 -4.22 -6.34
CA ILE A 278 -5.55 -3.70 -7.19
C ILE A 278 -4.68 -2.76 -6.33
N LEU A 279 -3.38 -3.05 -6.23
CA LEU A 279 -2.40 -2.10 -5.68
C LEU A 279 -1.93 -1.15 -6.77
N ASP A 280 -2.71 -0.08 -6.97
CA ASP A 280 -2.49 0.87 -8.05
C ASP A 280 -1.18 1.64 -7.89
N VAL A 281 -0.21 1.38 -8.78
CA VAL A 281 1.11 2.02 -8.75
C VAL A 281 1.09 3.50 -9.14
N ALA A 282 -0.01 4.00 -9.71
CA ALA A 282 -0.26 5.44 -9.91
C ALA A 282 -0.78 6.07 -8.61
N ARG A 283 -0.04 5.92 -7.51
CA ARG A 283 -0.44 6.29 -6.15
C ARG A 283 -0.77 7.78 -5.97
N TYR A 284 -0.23 8.62 -6.85
CA TYR A 284 -0.56 10.05 -6.93
C TYR A 284 -1.94 10.33 -7.56
N LYS A 285 -2.59 9.33 -8.18
CA LYS A 285 -3.82 9.48 -8.96
C LYS A 285 -5.00 8.74 -8.33
N TYR A 286 -4.79 7.49 -7.91
CA TYR A 286 -5.81 6.67 -7.26
C TYR A 286 -5.21 5.92 -6.06
N PRO A 287 -5.99 5.72 -4.99
CA PRO A 287 -5.62 4.75 -3.95
C PRO A 287 -5.73 3.32 -4.52
N PRO A 288 -5.25 2.30 -3.79
CA PRO A 288 -5.65 0.92 -4.06
C PRO A 288 -7.17 0.77 -4.04
N VAL A 289 -7.69 -0.07 -4.93
CA VAL A 289 -9.14 -0.22 -5.16
C VAL A 289 -9.55 -1.68 -5.19
N TRP A 290 -10.71 -1.95 -4.60
CA TRP A 290 -11.45 -3.19 -4.78
C TRP A 290 -12.40 -3.07 -5.96
N VAL A 291 -12.22 -3.92 -6.96
CA VAL A 291 -13.01 -3.95 -8.20
C VAL A 291 -13.72 -5.30 -8.32
N LYS A 292 -14.97 -5.31 -8.80
CA LYS A 292 -15.69 -6.56 -9.04
C LYS A 292 -14.96 -7.39 -10.11
N THR A 293 -14.94 -8.70 -9.94
CA THR A 293 -14.29 -9.62 -10.89
C THR A 293 -14.81 -9.44 -12.31
N VAL A 294 -16.13 -9.27 -12.47
CA VAL A 294 -16.76 -9.02 -13.78
C VAL A 294 -16.30 -7.73 -14.43
N ASP A 295 -16.15 -6.64 -13.66
CA ASP A 295 -15.71 -5.34 -14.17
C ASP A 295 -14.23 -5.41 -14.56
N LEU A 296 -13.39 -6.03 -13.72
CA LEU A 296 -11.97 -6.18 -13.99
C LEU A 296 -11.73 -7.06 -15.23
N PHE A 297 -12.41 -8.21 -15.32
CA PHE A 297 -12.28 -9.07 -16.49
C PHE A 297 -12.79 -8.40 -17.76
N GLY A 298 -13.91 -7.66 -17.70
CA GLY A 298 -14.38 -6.84 -18.80
C GLY A 298 -13.35 -5.79 -19.24
N ALA A 299 -12.64 -5.18 -18.29
CA ALA A 299 -11.57 -4.22 -18.57
C ALA A 299 -10.30 -4.87 -19.16
N MET A 300 -9.98 -6.11 -18.78
CA MET A 300 -8.93 -6.90 -19.41
C MET A 300 -9.33 -7.39 -20.81
N ASN A 301 -10.61 -7.71 -21.02
CA ASN A 301 -11.18 -8.12 -22.30
C ASN A 301 -11.43 -6.94 -23.26
N THR A 302 -10.45 -6.05 -23.32
CA THR A 302 -10.40 -4.92 -24.24
C THR A 302 -9.18 -5.05 -25.13
N VAL A 303 -9.32 -4.68 -26.39
CA VAL A 303 -8.22 -4.71 -27.36
C VAL A 303 -7.17 -3.66 -27.00
N ASP A 304 -5.90 -4.02 -27.18
CA ASP A 304 -4.75 -3.13 -27.12
C ASP A 304 -4.14 -2.96 -28.52
N SER A 305 -4.25 -1.76 -29.10
CA SER A 305 -3.73 -1.46 -30.42
C SER A 305 -2.21 -1.57 -30.49
N ASP A 306 -1.53 -1.30 -29.38
CA ASP A 306 -0.07 -1.37 -29.29
C ASP A 306 0.40 -2.84 -29.19
N ASN A 307 -0.53 -3.77 -28.93
CA ASN A 307 -0.27 -5.19 -28.84
C ASN A 307 -0.87 -5.98 -30.01
N GLN A 308 -0.72 -5.47 -31.24
CA GLN A 308 -1.20 -6.14 -32.46
C GLN A 308 -2.71 -6.48 -32.39
N ASN A 309 -3.49 -5.64 -31.70
CA ASN A 309 -4.91 -5.82 -31.44
C ASN A 309 -5.26 -7.08 -30.61
N ARG A 310 -4.31 -7.69 -29.90
CA ARG A 310 -4.62 -8.70 -28.89
C ARG A 310 -5.29 -8.04 -27.70
N THR A 311 -6.08 -8.79 -26.95
CA THR A 311 -6.69 -8.25 -25.73
C THR A 311 -5.62 -7.99 -24.68
N ARG A 312 -5.95 -7.16 -23.68
CA ARG A 312 -5.21 -7.15 -22.41
C ARG A 312 -5.46 -8.45 -21.64
N GLY A 313 -5.16 -8.50 -20.35
CA GLY A 313 -5.18 -9.75 -19.61
C GLY A 313 -4.38 -9.69 -18.31
N TYR A 314 -3.85 -10.84 -17.91
CA TYR A 314 -3.12 -11.00 -16.66
C TYR A 314 -1.90 -11.90 -16.86
N VAL A 315 -0.93 -11.75 -15.95
CA VAL A 315 0.26 -12.59 -15.87
C VAL A 315 0.26 -13.29 -14.52
N LEU A 316 0.32 -14.61 -14.55
CA LEU A 316 0.49 -15.45 -13.36
C LEU A 316 1.98 -15.66 -13.12
N ILE A 317 2.45 -15.37 -11.92
CA ILE A 317 3.88 -15.33 -11.60
C ILE A 317 4.13 -16.20 -10.36
N SER A 318 5.13 -17.07 -10.41
CA SER A 318 5.54 -17.87 -9.26
C SER A 318 7.05 -18.02 -9.14
N SER A 319 7.54 -18.22 -7.91
CA SER A 319 8.90 -18.69 -7.68
C SER A 319 9.06 -20.11 -8.23
N PRO A 320 10.21 -20.48 -8.84
CA PRO A 320 10.48 -21.86 -9.23
C PRO A 320 10.50 -22.82 -8.03
N SER A 321 10.72 -22.32 -6.81
CA SER A 321 10.72 -23.10 -5.58
C SER A 321 9.36 -23.25 -4.91
N ALA A 322 8.28 -22.73 -5.52
CA ALA A 322 6.93 -22.72 -4.95
C ALA A 322 6.00 -23.79 -5.55
N GLU A 323 6.50 -24.61 -6.47
CA GLU A 323 5.87 -25.85 -6.95
C GLU A 323 6.33 -27.05 -6.11
#